data_AF-A0A166I4X8-F1
#
_entry.id   AF-A0A166I4X8-F1
#
_cell.length_a   1.000
_cell.length_b   1.000
_cell.length_c   1.000
_cell.angle_alpha   90.00
_cell.angle_beta   90.00
_cell.angle_gamma   90.00
#
_symmetry.space_group_name_H-M   'P 1'
#
loop_
_entity.id
_entity.type
_entity.pdbx_description
1 polymer ?
#
loop_
_entity_poly.entity_id
_entity_poly.type
_entity_poly.pdbx_seq_one_letter_code
_entity_poly.pdbx_strand_id
1 'polypeptide(L)'
;MDAVSIVMFDAETAETLCARLRAGADVLDAQFASRSAMVEEAMIDFSGAYSRMFHDNVEAEVGDRHRLVDELRELAAQVTLVAGQADRESRRRRELAEWQEREAQRRRDAADPLLASMRNLEQLVDPRPSTEPIIPTPIVASFAPRPRFRYCGGSPTRARSSADPDRLRLFAGGVRALVDEAADPLVLLTSSWHHFLEDCWWAQIEQADVLAGFEAFLVALAEDANWAERIADAFELAGGAGLTDTALDARASSHTPPVLLRLLEPSLDSAAVAAEWARLDLAPEDIAALLLATRVGLAGLDGLPAVARDVASRSLLADAVADPAGCGARWDWRLPTGRRWRSSSGRWTL
;
A
#
# COMPACT_ATOMS: atom_id res chain seq x y z
N MET A 1 -41.23 -35.64 -5.56
CA MET A 1 -40.81 -34.30 -5.99
C MET A 1 -39.37 -34.15 -5.52
N ASP A 2 -38.44 -34.71 -6.29
CA ASP A 2 -37.03 -34.48 -6.02
C ASP A 2 -36.74 -33.05 -6.44
N ALA A 3 -36.47 -32.21 -5.44
CA ALA A 3 -36.03 -30.85 -5.67
C ALA A 3 -34.84 -30.89 -6.61
N VAL A 4 -34.98 -30.28 -7.80
CA VAL A 4 -33.85 -29.92 -8.65
C VAL A 4 -32.86 -29.23 -7.72
N SER A 5 -31.74 -29.87 -7.40
CA SER A 5 -30.75 -29.24 -6.55
C SER A 5 -30.18 -28.08 -7.37
N ILE A 6 -30.62 -26.88 -7.03
CA ILE A 6 -30.24 -25.66 -7.73
C ILE A 6 -28.73 -25.50 -7.57
N VAL A 7 -28.05 -25.18 -8.67
CA VAL A 7 -26.67 -24.69 -8.59
C VAL A 7 -26.77 -23.32 -7.93
N MET A 8 -26.27 -23.21 -6.69
CA MET A 8 -26.28 -21.95 -5.94
C MET A 8 -25.22 -21.01 -6.50
N PHE A 9 -25.58 -20.30 -7.58
CA PHE A 9 -24.73 -19.37 -8.29
C PHE A 9 -25.57 -18.25 -8.92
N ASP A 10 -25.36 -17.01 -8.46
CA ASP A 10 -26.00 -15.83 -9.03
C ASP A 10 -25.15 -15.20 -10.15
N ALA A 11 -25.70 -15.19 -11.36
CA ALA A 11 -24.98 -14.69 -12.54
C ALA A 11 -24.82 -13.16 -12.55
N GLU A 12 -25.77 -12.42 -11.98
CA GLU A 12 -25.76 -10.95 -11.95
C GLU A 12 -24.71 -10.43 -10.95
N THR A 13 -24.62 -11.07 -9.78
CA THR A 13 -23.58 -10.82 -8.78
C THR A 13 -22.18 -11.12 -9.37
N ALA A 14 -22.03 -12.25 -10.08
CA ALA A 14 -20.77 -12.60 -10.73
C ALA A 14 -20.37 -11.59 -11.85
N GLU A 15 -21.33 -11.17 -12.68
CA GLU A 15 -21.10 -10.18 -13.73
C GLU A 15 -20.73 -8.81 -13.14
N THR A 16 -21.41 -8.40 -12.07
CA THR A 16 -21.11 -7.17 -11.34
C THR A 16 -19.69 -7.20 -10.79
N LEU A 17 -19.27 -8.30 -10.15
CA LEU A 17 -17.90 -8.47 -9.66
C LEU A 17 -16.88 -8.37 -10.81
N CYS A 18 -17.10 -9.07 -11.93
CA CYS A 18 -16.24 -8.97 -13.11
C CYS A 18 -16.09 -7.54 -13.63
N ALA A 19 -17.20 -6.79 -13.69
CA ALA A 19 -17.19 -5.39 -14.13
C ALA A 19 -16.39 -4.51 -13.17
N ARG A 20 -16.53 -4.71 -11.86
CA ARG A 20 -15.76 -3.96 -10.84
C ARG A 20 -14.26 -4.29 -10.89
N LEU A 21 -13.89 -5.55 -11.11
CA LEU A 21 -12.49 -5.98 -11.25
C LEU A 21 -11.81 -5.31 -12.43
N ARG A 22 -12.49 -5.31 -13.59
CA ARG A 22 -12.00 -4.62 -14.79
C ARG A 22 -11.91 -3.11 -14.58
N ALA A 23 -12.93 -2.51 -13.98
CA ALA A 23 -12.91 -1.06 -13.69
C ALA A 23 -11.76 -0.67 -12.75
N GLY A 24 -11.49 -1.45 -11.70
CA GLY A 24 -10.35 -1.23 -10.81
C GLY A 24 -9.00 -1.35 -11.54
N ALA A 25 -8.86 -2.35 -12.41
CA ALA A 25 -7.68 -2.51 -13.26
C ALA A 25 -7.50 -1.31 -14.21
N ASP A 26 -8.58 -0.85 -14.85
CA ASP A 26 -8.54 0.25 -15.80
C ASP A 26 -8.21 1.59 -15.13
N VAL A 27 -8.69 1.83 -13.91
CA VAL A 27 -8.27 3.00 -13.11
C VAL A 27 -6.77 2.95 -12.87
N LEU A 28 -6.24 1.83 -12.37
CA LEU A 28 -4.80 1.71 -12.10
C LEU A 28 -3.94 1.85 -13.37
N ASP A 29 -4.41 1.32 -14.50
CA ASP A 29 -3.75 1.38 -15.81
C ASP A 29 -3.76 2.81 -16.37
N ALA A 30 -4.86 3.55 -16.21
CA ALA A 30 -4.96 4.95 -16.65
C ALA A 30 -3.97 5.88 -15.92
N GLN A 31 -3.54 5.50 -14.71
CA GLN A 31 -2.63 6.31 -13.88
C GLN A 31 -1.17 6.26 -14.33
N PHE A 32 -0.75 5.32 -15.18
CA PHE A 32 0.67 5.16 -15.56
C PHE A 32 1.28 6.44 -16.14
N ALA A 33 0.60 7.11 -17.07
CA ALA A 33 1.12 8.32 -17.72
C ALA A 33 1.27 9.49 -16.74
N SER A 34 0.23 9.76 -15.93
CA SER A 34 0.28 10.79 -14.88
C SER A 34 1.39 10.52 -13.88
N ARG A 35 1.56 9.23 -13.51
CA ARG A 35 2.59 8.80 -12.58
C ARG A 35 4.00 9.04 -13.13
N SER A 36 4.26 8.65 -14.37
CA SER A 36 5.54 8.88 -15.04
C SER A 36 5.89 10.38 -15.10
N ALA A 37 4.92 11.23 -15.48
CA ALA A 37 5.15 12.68 -15.52
C ALA A 37 5.49 13.28 -14.14
N MET A 38 4.80 12.84 -13.08
CA MET A 38 5.10 13.27 -11.70
C MET A 38 6.51 12.87 -11.26
N VAL A 39 6.96 11.66 -11.65
CA VAL A 39 8.31 11.17 -11.33
C VAL A 39 9.35 11.97 -12.10
N GLU A 40 9.16 12.17 -13.40
CA GLU A 40 10.06 12.97 -14.24
C GLU A 40 10.24 14.39 -13.66
N GLU A 41 9.14 15.04 -13.27
CA GLU A 41 9.20 16.36 -12.64
C GLU A 41 9.96 16.32 -11.30
N ALA A 42 9.69 15.34 -10.45
CA ALA A 42 10.35 15.18 -9.14
C ALA A 42 11.86 14.89 -9.24
N MET A 43 12.29 14.28 -10.35
CA MET A 43 13.69 13.92 -10.58
C MET A 43 14.56 15.09 -11.04
N ILE A 44 13.96 16.19 -11.49
CA ILE A 44 14.72 17.38 -11.88
C ILE A 44 15.37 17.99 -10.64
N ASP A 45 16.67 18.24 -10.73
CA ASP A 45 17.55 18.71 -9.64
C ASP A 45 17.62 17.78 -8.42
N PHE A 46 17.09 16.55 -8.53
CA PHE A 46 17.20 15.51 -7.51
C PHE A 46 18.46 14.65 -7.74
N SER A 47 19.47 14.82 -6.87
CA SER A 47 20.74 14.11 -6.97
C SER A 47 21.14 13.42 -5.66
N GLY A 48 22.09 12.49 -5.74
CA GLY A 48 22.65 11.78 -4.59
C GLY A 48 22.04 10.40 -4.33
N ALA A 49 22.24 9.86 -3.13
CA ALA A 49 21.76 8.52 -2.77
C ALA A 49 20.23 8.45 -2.67
N TYR A 50 19.61 9.52 -2.17
CA TYR A 50 18.16 9.63 -2.05
C TYR A 50 17.45 9.65 -3.40
N SER A 51 18.05 10.27 -4.42
CA SER A 51 17.53 10.25 -5.80
C SER A 51 17.50 8.84 -6.37
N ARG A 52 18.57 8.05 -6.16
CA ARG A 52 18.61 6.64 -6.59
C ARG A 52 17.60 5.78 -5.84
N MET A 53 17.51 5.91 -4.52
CA MET A 53 16.52 5.16 -3.72
C MET A 53 15.09 5.49 -4.15
N PHE A 54 14.81 6.77 -4.42
CA PHE A 54 13.52 7.20 -4.94
C PHE A 54 13.21 6.55 -6.29
N HIS A 55 14.17 6.58 -7.22
CA HIS A 55 14.03 5.92 -8.52
C HIS A 55 13.79 4.41 -8.40
N ASP A 56 14.57 3.71 -7.57
CA ASP A 56 14.43 2.26 -7.34
C ASP A 56 13.04 1.91 -6.77
N ASN A 57 12.52 2.74 -5.86
CA ASN A 57 11.16 2.57 -5.32
C ASN A 57 10.08 2.81 -6.38
N VAL A 58 10.28 3.78 -7.28
CA VAL A 58 9.36 4.03 -8.39
C VAL A 58 9.35 2.86 -9.37
N GLU A 59 10.50 2.30 -9.73
CA GLU A 59 10.56 1.10 -10.55
C GLU A 59 9.86 -0.10 -9.88
N ALA A 60 10.05 -0.25 -8.58
CA ALA A 60 9.34 -1.26 -7.80
C ALA A 60 7.82 -1.01 -7.81
N GLU A 61 7.38 0.24 -7.69
CA GLU A 61 5.97 0.62 -7.75
C GLU A 61 5.34 0.34 -9.11
N VAL A 62 5.99 0.73 -10.20
CA VAL A 62 5.52 0.48 -11.57
C VAL A 62 5.32 -1.02 -11.81
N GLY A 63 6.30 -1.83 -11.42
CA GLY A 63 6.17 -3.29 -11.55
C GLY A 63 5.07 -3.88 -10.65
N ASP A 64 4.85 -3.32 -9.46
CA ASP A 64 3.75 -3.77 -8.58
C ASP A 64 2.38 -3.40 -9.15
N ARG A 65 2.26 -2.20 -9.72
CA ARG A 65 1.04 -1.74 -10.38
C ARG A 65 0.67 -2.63 -11.57
N HIS A 66 1.63 -2.96 -12.43
CA HIS A 66 1.39 -3.88 -13.55
C HIS A 66 0.91 -5.26 -13.05
N ARG A 67 1.60 -5.84 -12.06
CA ARG A 67 1.18 -7.13 -11.48
C ARG A 67 -0.24 -7.06 -10.90
N LEU A 68 -0.58 -5.99 -10.19
CA LEU A 68 -1.93 -5.82 -9.63
C LEU A 68 -2.99 -5.70 -10.73
N VAL A 69 -2.74 -4.90 -11.77
CA VAL A 69 -3.64 -4.79 -12.94
C VAL A 69 -3.87 -6.15 -13.59
N ASP A 70 -2.81 -6.93 -13.78
CA ASP A 70 -2.90 -8.27 -14.38
C ASP A 70 -3.68 -9.24 -13.47
N GLU A 71 -3.41 -9.26 -12.16
CA GLU A 71 -4.14 -10.11 -11.20
C GLU A 71 -5.63 -9.77 -11.12
N LEU A 72 -6.00 -8.47 -11.18
CA LEU A 72 -7.41 -8.07 -11.21
C LEU A 72 -8.11 -8.53 -12.50
N ARG A 73 -7.43 -8.41 -13.65
CA ARG A 73 -7.95 -8.86 -14.96
C ARG A 73 -8.08 -10.39 -15.01
N GLU A 74 -7.10 -11.11 -14.46
CA GLU A 74 -7.10 -12.56 -14.38
C GLU A 74 -8.19 -13.08 -13.42
N LEU A 75 -8.37 -12.46 -12.26
CA LEU A 75 -9.48 -12.79 -11.36
C LEU A 75 -10.84 -12.60 -12.05
N ALA A 76 -11.02 -11.54 -12.84
CA ALA A 76 -12.24 -11.34 -13.62
C ALA A 76 -12.45 -12.44 -14.67
N ALA A 77 -11.36 -12.90 -15.30
CA ALA A 77 -11.42 -14.01 -16.25
C ALA A 77 -11.80 -15.34 -15.55
N GLN A 78 -11.25 -15.61 -14.37
CA GLN A 78 -11.59 -16.78 -13.57
C GLN A 78 -13.06 -16.78 -13.12
N VAL A 79 -13.58 -15.64 -12.62
CA VAL A 79 -15.01 -15.52 -12.25
C VAL A 79 -15.90 -15.75 -13.48
N THR A 80 -15.54 -15.19 -14.64
CA THR A 80 -16.25 -15.43 -15.90
C THR A 80 -16.25 -16.91 -16.29
N LEU A 81 -15.11 -17.59 -16.14
CA LEU A 81 -14.99 -19.02 -16.42
C LEU A 81 -15.90 -19.85 -15.52
N VAL A 82 -15.89 -19.58 -14.20
CA VAL A 82 -16.73 -20.27 -13.22
C VAL A 82 -18.21 -20.02 -13.50
N ALA A 83 -18.61 -18.78 -13.84
CA ALA A 83 -19.98 -18.49 -14.25
C ALA A 83 -20.42 -19.32 -15.47
N GLY A 84 -19.54 -19.46 -16.47
CA GLY A 84 -19.79 -20.31 -17.62
C GLY A 84 -19.89 -21.80 -17.26
N GLN A 85 -19.12 -22.28 -16.27
CA GLN A 85 -19.23 -23.65 -15.76
C GLN A 85 -20.55 -23.86 -15.00
N ALA A 86 -20.99 -22.87 -14.22
CA ALA A 86 -22.24 -22.90 -13.46
C ALA A 86 -23.47 -22.97 -14.38
N ASP A 87 -23.49 -22.20 -15.48
CA ASP A 87 -24.56 -22.29 -16.49
C ASP A 87 -24.61 -23.68 -17.13
N ARG A 88 -23.46 -24.24 -17.50
CA ARG A 88 -23.38 -25.59 -18.07
C ARG A 88 -23.88 -26.66 -17.09
N GLU A 89 -23.52 -26.56 -15.81
CA GLU A 89 -24.00 -27.49 -14.79
C GLU A 89 -25.51 -27.36 -14.56
N SER A 90 -26.01 -26.13 -14.51
CA SER A 90 -27.44 -25.85 -14.38
C SER A 90 -28.22 -26.42 -15.56
N ARG A 91 -27.71 -26.25 -16.79
CA ARG A 91 -28.29 -26.80 -18.01
C ARG A 91 -28.28 -28.32 -18.00
N ARG A 92 -27.16 -28.94 -17.66
CA ARG A 92 -27.02 -30.40 -17.52
C ARG A 92 -28.04 -30.97 -16.54
N ARG A 93 -28.22 -30.33 -15.37
CA ARG A 93 -29.22 -30.75 -14.37
C ARG A 93 -30.65 -30.61 -14.87
N ARG A 94 -30.98 -29.51 -15.55
CA ARG A 94 -32.31 -29.32 -16.17
C ARG A 94 -32.59 -30.40 -17.22
N GLU A 95 -31.68 -30.59 -18.17
CA GLU A 95 -31.80 -31.60 -19.23
C GLU A 95 -31.96 -33.02 -18.65
N LEU A 96 -31.18 -33.35 -17.61
CA LEU A 96 -31.26 -34.65 -16.94
C LEU A 96 -32.61 -34.82 -16.20
N ALA A 97 -33.09 -33.80 -15.50
CA ALA A 97 -34.38 -33.84 -14.81
C ALA A 97 -35.56 -33.99 -15.80
N GLU A 98 -35.53 -33.24 -16.90
CA GLU A 98 -36.52 -33.36 -17.96
C GLU A 98 -36.49 -34.74 -18.62
N TRP A 99 -35.29 -35.30 -18.86
CA TRP A 99 -35.15 -36.66 -19.37
C TRP A 99 -35.67 -37.70 -18.37
N GLN A 100 -35.43 -37.52 -17.07
CA GLN A 100 -35.95 -38.40 -16.02
C GLN A 100 -37.48 -38.38 -15.97
N GLU A 101 -38.12 -37.22 -16.12
CA GLU A 101 -39.58 -37.13 -16.19
C GLU A 101 -40.12 -37.84 -17.44
N ARG A 102 -39.48 -37.62 -18.60
CA ARG A 102 -39.84 -38.33 -19.85
C ARG A 102 -39.67 -39.85 -19.69
N GLU A 103 -38.61 -40.30 -19.05
CA GLU A 103 -38.35 -41.72 -18.80
C GLU A 103 -39.35 -42.32 -17.80
N ALA A 104 -39.72 -41.58 -16.75
CA ALA A 104 -40.76 -41.99 -15.80
C ALA A 104 -42.14 -42.08 -16.47
N GLN A 105 -42.45 -41.15 -17.38
CA GLN A 105 -43.67 -41.22 -18.20
C GLN A 105 -43.64 -42.44 -19.12
N ARG A 106 -42.54 -42.68 -19.84
CA ARG A 106 -42.37 -43.87 -20.70
C ARG A 106 -42.55 -45.19 -19.94
N ARG A 107 -42.10 -45.27 -18.68
CA ARG A 107 -42.28 -46.45 -17.82
C ARG A 107 -43.73 -46.63 -17.40
N ARG A 108 -44.45 -45.54 -17.10
CA ARG A 108 -45.89 -45.57 -16.81
C ARG A 108 -46.68 -46.03 -18.03
N ASP A 109 -46.41 -45.46 -19.20
CA ASP A 109 -47.11 -45.79 -20.44
C ASP A 109 -46.83 -47.24 -20.89
N ALA A 110 -45.65 -47.77 -20.64
CA ALA A 110 -45.33 -49.17 -20.92
C ALA A 110 -46.06 -50.18 -20.01
N ALA A 111 -46.53 -49.75 -18.84
CA ALA A 111 -47.33 -50.58 -17.95
C ALA A 111 -48.80 -50.69 -18.42
N ASP A 112 -49.26 -49.82 -19.33
CA ASP A 112 -50.57 -49.89 -19.97
C ASP A 112 -50.45 -50.63 -21.33
N PRO A 113 -51.13 -51.77 -21.52
CA PRO A 113 -51.03 -52.56 -22.76
C PRO A 113 -51.44 -51.83 -24.04
N LEU A 114 -52.40 -50.89 -23.97
CA LEU A 114 -52.85 -50.13 -25.13
C LEU A 114 -51.80 -49.08 -25.52
N LEU A 115 -51.28 -48.34 -24.54
CA LEU A 115 -50.25 -47.31 -24.80
C LEU A 115 -48.90 -47.94 -25.18
N ALA A 116 -48.55 -49.09 -24.60
CA ALA A 116 -47.36 -49.84 -24.98
C ALA A 116 -47.38 -50.25 -26.48
N SER A 117 -48.56 -50.58 -27.01
CA SER A 117 -48.75 -50.92 -28.42
C SER A 117 -48.67 -49.74 -29.40
N MET A 118 -48.71 -48.50 -28.88
CA MET A 118 -48.67 -47.25 -29.66
C MET A 118 -47.31 -46.54 -29.62
N ARG A 119 -46.27 -47.14 -29.05
CA ARG A 119 -44.92 -46.55 -28.99
C ARG A 119 -44.33 -46.27 -30.37
N ASN A 120 -43.76 -45.09 -30.56
CA ASN A 120 -43.11 -44.67 -31.81
C ASN A 120 -41.57 -44.77 -31.73
N LEU A 121 -40.90 -44.66 -32.89
CA LEU A 121 -39.44 -44.82 -33.01
C LEU A 121 -38.66 -43.74 -32.24
N GLU A 122 -39.20 -42.52 -32.14
CA GLU A 122 -38.58 -41.40 -31.41
C GLU A 122 -38.52 -41.67 -29.89
N GLN A 123 -39.53 -42.33 -29.32
CA GLN A 123 -39.54 -42.74 -27.91
C GLN A 123 -38.51 -43.85 -27.60
N LEU A 124 -38.01 -44.56 -28.61
CA LEU A 124 -36.98 -45.59 -28.46
C LEU A 124 -35.55 -45.03 -28.50
N VAL A 125 -35.35 -43.81 -29.00
CA VAL A 125 -34.03 -43.19 -29.22
C VAL A 125 -33.95 -41.82 -28.53
N ASP A 126 -34.28 -41.76 -27.24
CA ASP A 126 -34.07 -40.56 -26.38
C ASP A 126 -32.75 -40.72 -25.59
N PRO A 127 -31.60 -40.25 -26.12
CA PRO A 127 -30.31 -40.46 -25.49
C PRO A 127 -30.26 -39.77 -24.13
N ARG A 128 -29.73 -40.49 -23.12
CA ARG A 128 -29.62 -39.97 -21.75
C ARG A 128 -28.59 -38.83 -21.68
N PRO A 129 -28.95 -37.66 -21.12
CA PRO A 129 -27.98 -36.59 -20.84
C PRO A 129 -26.87 -37.02 -19.88
N SER A 130 -25.73 -36.33 -19.92
CA SER A 130 -24.59 -36.64 -19.06
C SER A 130 -24.93 -36.52 -17.58
N THR A 131 -24.54 -37.55 -16.81
CA THR A 131 -24.70 -37.58 -15.35
C THR A 131 -23.47 -37.08 -14.59
N GLU A 132 -22.34 -36.89 -15.27
CA GLU A 132 -21.10 -36.44 -14.65
C GLU A 132 -21.23 -34.98 -14.18
N PRO A 133 -21.06 -34.68 -12.88
CA PRO A 133 -21.07 -33.30 -12.39
C PRO A 133 -19.89 -32.50 -12.92
N ILE A 134 -20.14 -31.24 -13.31
CA ILE A 134 -19.04 -30.31 -13.56
C ILE A 134 -18.49 -29.86 -12.21
N ILE A 135 -17.19 -30.04 -12.01
CA ILE A 135 -16.47 -29.49 -10.85
C ILE A 135 -15.97 -28.10 -11.26
N PRO A 136 -16.30 -27.03 -10.49
CA PRO A 136 -15.83 -25.69 -10.76
C PRO A 136 -14.29 -25.63 -10.70
N THR A 137 -13.69 -24.85 -11.59
CA THR A 137 -12.27 -24.53 -11.49
C THR A 137 -12.04 -23.64 -10.27
N PRO A 138 -11.08 -23.95 -9.38
CA PRO A 138 -10.77 -23.11 -8.23
C PRO A 138 -10.31 -21.71 -8.65
N ILE A 139 -10.80 -20.71 -7.93
CA ILE A 139 -10.38 -19.32 -8.06
C ILE A 139 -9.14 -19.10 -7.18
N VAL A 140 -8.09 -18.58 -7.80
CA VAL A 140 -6.80 -18.25 -7.18
C VAL A 140 -6.36 -16.87 -7.66
N ALA A 141 -6.25 -15.92 -6.74
CA ALA A 141 -5.71 -14.59 -7.00
C ALA A 141 -4.93 -14.09 -5.79
N SER A 142 -3.66 -13.76 -6.00
CA SER A 142 -2.75 -13.35 -4.94
C SER A 142 -1.88 -12.19 -5.35
N PHE A 143 -1.80 -11.19 -4.47
CA PHE A 143 -0.96 -10.04 -4.70
C PHE A 143 -0.47 -9.46 -3.38
N ALA A 144 0.80 -9.09 -3.36
CA ALA A 144 1.40 -8.29 -2.31
C ALA A 144 2.41 -7.31 -2.92
N PRO A 145 2.36 -6.01 -2.54
CA PRO A 145 3.35 -5.04 -2.97
C PRO A 145 4.73 -5.40 -2.41
N ARG A 146 5.78 -5.05 -3.15
CA ARG A 146 7.16 -5.19 -2.67
C ARG A 146 7.43 -4.16 -1.57
N PRO A 147 8.27 -4.49 -0.57
CA PRO A 147 8.69 -3.52 0.43
C PRO A 147 9.46 -2.37 -0.22
N ARG A 148 9.25 -1.14 0.28
CA ARG A 148 9.93 0.07 -0.20
C ARG A 148 11.03 0.49 0.77
N PHE A 149 12.16 0.93 0.22
CA PHE A 149 13.26 1.48 1.03
C PHE A 149 12.96 2.93 1.34
N ARG A 150 12.97 3.31 2.62
CA ARG A 150 12.65 4.69 3.03
C ARG A 150 13.82 5.45 3.61
N TYR A 151 14.99 4.83 3.63
CA TYR A 151 16.25 5.41 4.08
C TYR A 151 17.39 4.64 3.38
N CYS A 152 18.54 5.28 3.18
CA CYS A 152 19.63 4.67 2.42
C CYS A 152 20.46 3.68 3.26
N GLY A 153 20.34 3.71 4.59
CA GLY A 153 20.76 2.61 5.47
C GLY A 153 22.24 2.27 5.29
N GLY A 154 23.12 3.17 5.73
CA GLY A 154 24.57 3.01 5.57
C GLY A 154 25.37 3.53 6.76
N SER A 155 26.69 3.28 6.74
CA SER A 155 27.61 4.01 7.62
C SER A 155 27.50 5.51 7.32
N PRO A 156 27.68 6.40 8.31
CA PRO A 156 27.66 7.84 8.09
C PRO A 156 28.61 8.19 6.93
N THR A 157 28.05 8.61 5.79
CA THR A 157 28.80 9.06 4.64
C THR A 157 28.81 10.59 4.65
N ARG A 158 29.87 11.16 4.09
CA ARG A 158 29.87 12.59 3.71
C ARG A 158 29.13 12.83 2.38
N ALA A 159 28.48 11.80 1.84
CA ALA A 159 27.72 11.94 0.61
C ALA A 159 26.49 12.80 0.89
N ARG A 160 26.21 13.71 -0.04
CA ARG A 160 25.09 14.63 0.04
C ARG A 160 24.11 14.33 -1.07
N SER A 161 22.83 14.51 -0.76
CA SER A 161 21.73 14.50 -1.71
C SER A 161 21.15 15.90 -1.81
N SER A 162 20.60 16.27 -2.96
CA SER A 162 19.94 17.56 -3.20
C SER A 162 18.60 17.29 -3.86
N ALA A 163 17.57 18.10 -3.58
CA ALA A 163 16.32 18.07 -4.32
C ALA A 163 15.64 19.44 -4.25
N ASP A 164 14.76 19.69 -5.21
CA ASP A 164 13.83 20.82 -5.15
C ASP A 164 12.61 20.43 -4.28
N PRO A 165 12.41 21.07 -3.11
CA PRO A 165 11.32 20.70 -2.21
C PRO A 165 9.94 20.90 -2.84
N ASP A 166 9.76 21.90 -3.70
CA ASP A 166 8.44 22.18 -4.31
C ASP A 166 8.04 21.06 -5.27
N ARG A 167 8.99 20.49 -6.01
CA ARG A 167 8.75 19.36 -6.92
C ARG A 167 8.41 18.08 -6.18
N LEU A 168 9.07 17.84 -5.03
CA LEU A 168 8.73 16.70 -4.16
C LEU A 168 7.31 16.82 -3.59
N ARG A 169 6.85 18.04 -3.28
CA ARG A 169 5.46 18.29 -2.85
C ARG A 169 4.46 18.13 -3.97
N LEU A 170 4.77 18.62 -5.18
CA LEU A 170 3.95 18.38 -6.35
C LEU A 170 3.77 16.88 -6.60
N PHE A 171 4.86 16.11 -6.49
CA PHE A 171 4.80 14.65 -6.55
C PHE A 171 3.91 14.08 -5.45
N ALA A 172 4.10 14.46 -4.19
CA ALA A 172 3.33 13.94 -3.07
C ALA A 172 1.83 14.23 -3.21
N GLY A 173 1.46 15.45 -3.58
CA GLY A 173 0.08 15.85 -3.87
C GLY A 173 -0.52 15.06 -5.03
N GLY A 174 0.25 14.86 -6.10
CA GLY A 174 -0.12 14.04 -7.24
C GLY A 174 -0.41 12.59 -6.85
N VAL A 175 0.49 11.95 -6.08
CA VAL A 175 0.30 10.57 -5.61
C VAL A 175 -0.95 10.43 -4.74
N ARG A 176 -1.21 11.39 -3.86
CA ARG A 176 -2.41 11.36 -3.01
C ARG A 176 -3.69 11.39 -3.85
N ALA A 177 -3.75 12.24 -4.87
CA ALA A 177 -4.88 12.29 -5.78
C ALA A 177 -5.11 10.94 -6.51
N LEU A 178 -4.03 10.26 -6.92
CA LEU A 178 -4.12 8.93 -7.54
C LEU A 178 -4.61 7.86 -6.55
N VAL A 179 -4.19 7.94 -5.28
CA VAL A 179 -4.66 7.04 -4.22
C VAL A 179 -6.14 7.26 -3.95
N ASP A 180 -6.58 8.51 -3.85
CA ASP A 180 -7.99 8.87 -3.64
C ASP A 180 -8.87 8.38 -4.79
N GLU A 181 -8.42 8.54 -6.03
CA GLU A 181 -9.12 8.04 -7.23
C GLU A 181 -9.25 6.50 -7.23
N ALA A 182 -8.25 5.78 -6.74
CA ALA A 182 -8.25 4.32 -6.70
C ALA A 182 -8.99 3.74 -5.46
N ALA A 183 -9.28 4.55 -4.45
CA ALA A 183 -9.95 4.10 -3.22
C ALA A 183 -11.42 3.70 -3.46
N ASP A 184 -12.16 4.48 -4.25
CA ASP A 184 -13.57 4.21 -4.56
C ASP A 184 -13.78 2.85 -5.28
N PRO A 185 -13.01 2.52 -6.35
CA PRO A 185 -13.02 1.19 -6.94
C PRO A 185 -12.77 0.06 -5.95
N LEU A 186 -11.82 0.23 -5.02
CA LEU A 186 -11.49 -0.79 -4.01
C LEU A 186 -12.67 -1.03 -3.05
N VAL A 187 -13.36 0.02 -2.61
CA VAL A 187 -14.54 -0.11 -1.73
C VAL A 187 -15.67 -0.89 -2.42
N LEU A 188 -15.93 -0.55 -3.68
CA LEU A 188 -16.97 -1.21 -4.48
C LEU A 188 -16.59 -2.67 -4.77
N LEU A 189 -15.31 -2.94 -5.05
CA LEU A 189 -14.77 -4.27 -5.23
C LEU A 189 -14.94 -5.15 -3.99
N THR A 190 -14.55 -4.67 -2.82
CA THR A 190 -14.68 -5.39 -1.55
C THR A 190 -16.14 -5.73 -1.24
N SER A 191 -17.06 -4.81 -1.56
CA SER A 191 -18.50 -5.02 -1.40
C SER A 191 -19.02 -6.08 -2.37
N SER A 192 -18.70 -5.99 -3.67
CA SER A 192 -19.11 -6.98 -4.67
C SER A 192 -18.50 -8.36 -4.43
N TRP A 193 -17.27 -8.42 -3.90
CA TRP A 193 -16.63 -9.67 -3.51
C TRP A 193 -17.40 -10.35 -2.38
N HIS A 194 -17.83 -9.62 -1.34
CA HIS A 194 -18.66 -10.19 -0.27
C HIS A 194 -19.98 -10.76 -0.81
N HIS A 195 -20.69 -10.03 -1.67
CA HIS A 195 -21.93 -10.54 -2.28
C HIS A 195 -21.66 -11.80 -3.11
N PHE A 196 -20.55 -11.85 -3.84
CA PHE A 196 -20.17 -13.06 -4.58
C PHE A 196 -19.94 -14.26 -3.65
N LEU A 197 -19.29 -14.06 -2.50
CA LEU A 197 -19.13 -15.13 -1.50
C LEU A 197 -20.48 -15.60 -0.94
N GLU A 198 -21.44 -14.69 -0.77
CA GLU A 198 -22.76 -14.97 -0.20
C GLU A 198 -23.72 -15.63 -1.20
N ASP A 199 -23.66 -15.26 -2.48
CA ASP A 199 -24.63 -15.70 -3.50
C ASP A 199 -24.09 -16.83 -4.41
N CYS A 200 -22.77 -17.01 -4.49
CA CYS A 200 -22.13 -17.93 -5.42
C CYS A 200 -21.38 -19.07 -4.74
N TRP A 201 -22.04 -19.80 -3.83
CA TRP A 201 -21.43 -20.88 -3.04
C TRP A 201 -20.94 -22.07 -3.89
N TRP A 202 -21.46 -22.21 -5.11
CA TRP A 202 -20.97 -23.21 -6.04
C TRP A 202 -19.55 -22.90 -6.55
N ALA A 203 -19.11 -21.65 -6.52
CA ALA A 203 -17.72 -21.32 -6.82
C ALA A 203 -16.78 -21.91 -5.77
N GLN A 204 -15.55 -22.25 -6.16
CA GLN A 204 -14.51 -22.71 -5.25
C GLN A 204 -13.42 -21.66 -5.19
N ILE A 205 -13.07 -21.22 -3.99
CA ILE A 205 -12.03 -20.22 -3.77
C ILE A 205 -10.92 -20.90 -2.98
N GLU A 206 -9.76 -21.02 -3.62
CA GLU A 206 -8.59 -21.61 -3.00
C GLU A 206 -7.72 -20.52 -2.36
N GLN A 207 -7.57 -19.37 -3.02
CA GLN A 207 -6.85 -18.22 -2.48
C GLN A 207 -7.36 -16.91 -3.09
N ALA A 208 -7.57 -15.89 -2.25
CA ALA A 208 -8.06 -14.58 -2.67
C ALA A 208 -7.56 -13.45 -1.75
N ASP A 209 -6.26 -13.19 -1.75
CA ASP A 209 -5.61 -12.11 -0.99
C ASP A 209 -5.37 -10.84 -1.84
N VAL A 210 -5.72 -10.86 -3.13
CA VAL A 210 -5.52 -9.73 -4.05
C VAL A 210 -6.17 -8.42 -3.58
N LEU A 211 -7.34 -8.46 -2.92
CA LEU A 211 -8.01 -7.24 -2.42
C LEU A 211 -7.26 -6.62 -1.23
N ALA A 212 -6.80 -7.45 -0.30
CA ALA A 212 -5.95 -7.00 0.81
C ALA A 212 -4.61 -6.49 0.28
N GLY A 213 -4.07 -7.13 -0.76
CA GLY A 213 -2.88 -6.67 -1.47
C GLY A 213 -3.08 -5.32 -2.15
N PHE A 214 -4.24 -5.08 -2.78
CA PHE A 214 -4.58 -3.78 -3.36
C PHE A 214 -4.63 -2.70 -2.29
N GLU A 215 -5.29 -2.95 -1.16
CA GLU A 215 -5.28 -2.04 -0.01
C GLU A 215 -3.84 -1.74 0.45
N ALA A 216 -3.02 -2.77 0.64
CA ALA A 216 -1.62 -2.61 1.03
C ALA A 216 -0.81 -1.80 0.01
N PHE A 217 -1.10 -1.93 -1.29
CA PHE A 217 -0.47 -1.14 -2.34
C PHE A 217 -0.84 0.35 -2.26
N LEU A 218 -2.12 0.67 -2.01
CA LEU A 218 -2.55 2.05 -1.80
C LEU A 218 -1.91 2.66 -0.53
N VAL A 219 -1.83 1.88 0.55
CA VAL A 219 -1.12 2.29 1.77
C VAL A 219 0.36 2.58 1.48
N ALA A 220 1.03 1.73 0.70
CA ALA A 220 2.42 1.95 0.31
C ALA A 220 2.59 3.25 -0.50
N LEU A 221 1.68 3.54 -1.44
CA LEU A 221 1.67 4.78 -2.23
C LEU A 221 1.44 6.02 -1.36
N ALA A 222 0.46 5.98 -0.46
CA ALA A 222 0.22 7.08 0.46
C ALA A 222 1.45 7.35 1.33
N GLU A 223 2.15 6.29 1.75
CA GLU A 223 3.35 6.41 2.56
C GLU A 223 4.55 6.92 1.73
N ASP A 224 4.62 6.69 0.41
CA ASP A 224 5.62 7.33 -0.46
C ASP A 224 5.38 8.83 -0.56
N ALA A 225 4.12 9.26 -0.67
CA ALA A 225 3.76 10.67 -0.66
C ALA A 225 4.16 11.33 0.68
N ASN A 226 3.86 10.68 1.81
CA ASN A 226 4.28 11.16 3.13
C ASN A 226 5.80 11.22 3.27
N TRP A 227 6.52 10.23 2.74
CA TRP A 227 7.97 10.25 2.71
C TRP A 227 8.50 11.44 1.89
N ALA A 228 7.96 11.69 0.70
CA ALA A 228 8.39 12.80 -0.15
C ALA A 228 8.18 14.16 0.54
N GLU A 229 7.05 14.36 1.22
CA GLU A 229 6.79 15.56 2.05
C GLU A 229 7.84 15.73 3.15
N ARG A 230 8.15 14.67 3.90
CA ARG A 230 9.16 14.74 4.97
C ARG A 230 10.55 15.10 4.44
N ILE A 231 10.89 14.66 3.24
CA ILE A 231 12.16 14.99 2.58
C ILE A 231 12.14 16.42 2.03
N ALA A 232 11.02 16.88 1.47
CA ALA A 232 10.84 18.26 1.05
C ALA A 232 11.01 19.23 2.24
N ASP A 233 10.38 18.93 3.38
CA ASP A 233 10.53 19.71 4.62
C ASP A 233 11.98 19.77 5.08
N ALA A 234 12.74 18.68 4.94
CA ALA A 234 14.16 18.64 5.29
C ALA A 234 14.98 19.60 4.42
N PHE A 235 14.78 19.57 3.11
CA PHE A 235 15.47 20.47 2.17
C PHE A 235 15.06 21.93 2.35
N GLU A 236 13.80 22.21 2.67
CA GLU A 236 13.35 23.57 2.96
C GLU A 236 13.99 24.13 4.25
N LEU A 237 14.04 23.33 5.32
CA LEU A 237 14.73 23.70 6.55
C LEU A 237 16.24 23.91 6.35
N ALA A 238 16.82 23.25 5.35
CA ALA A 238 18.20 23.43 4.92
C ALA A 238 18.39 24.68 4.03
N GLY A 239 17.32 25.40 3.69
CA GLY A 239 17.37 26.54 2.76
C GLY A 239 17.69 26.14 1.33
N GLY A 240 17.33 24.92 0.92
CA GLY A 240 17.64 24.37 -0.41
C GLY A 240 19.07 23.84 -0.56
N ALA A 241 19.89 23.88 0.50
CA ALA A 241 21.20 23.26 0.48
C ALA A 241 21.08 21.73 0.41
N GLY A 242 22.03 21.09 -0.29
CA GLY A 242 22.13 19.63 -0.25
C GLY A 242 22.41 19.14 1.16
N LEU A 243 21.87 17.98 1.54
CA LEU A 243 21.93 17.40 2.89
C LEU A 243 22.69 16.08 2.90
N THR A 244 23.35 15.78 4.01
CA THR A 244 23.95 14.45 4.24
C THR A 244 22.88 13.37 4.30
N ASP A 245 23.23 12.16 3.84
CA ASP A 245 22.35 11.00 3.95
C ASP A 245 21.98 10.69 5.41
N THR A 246 22.84 11.04 6.39
CA THR A 246 22.54 10.87 7.82
C THR A 246 21.42 11.81 8.30
N ALA A 247 21.43 13.07 7.87
CA ALA A 247 20.37 14.01 8.20
C ALA A 247 19.04 13.62 7.54
N LEU A 248 19.10 13.18 6.28
CA LEU A 248 17.94 12.69 5.56
C LEU A 248 17.40 11.39 6.16
N ASP A 249 18.25 10.43 6.53
CA ASP A 249 17.82 9.17 7.18
C ASP A 249 17.09 9.44 8.51
N ALA A 250 17.51 10.46 9.26
CA ALA A 250 16.82 10.89 10.48
C ALA A 250 15.38 11.35 10.19
N ARG A 251 15.18 12.09 9.10
CA ARG A 251 13.87 12.60 8.68
C ARG A 251 13.01 11.52 8.06
N ALA A 252 13.59 10.72 7.19
CA ALA A 252 12.90 9.70 6.44
C ALA A 252 12.35 8.59 7.34
N SER A 253 13.15 8.15 8.33
CA SER A 253 12.75 7.16 9.33
C SER A 253 11.89 7.73 10.45
N SER A 254 11.82 9.06 10.62
CA SER A 254 11.25 9.72 11.80
C SER A 254 11.88 9.29 13.13
N HIS A 255 13.10 8.75 13.09
CA HIS A 255 13.87 8.34 14.27
C HIS A 255 15.24 9.02 14.27
N THR A 256 15.78 9.28 15.46
CA THR A 256 17.16 9.75 15.57
C THR A 256 18.11 8.61 15.20
N PRO A 257 19.01 8.78 14.21
CA PRO A 257 19.97 7.75 13.83
C PRO A 257 20.81 7.30 15.02
N PRO A 258 21.19 6.01 15.13
CA PRO A 258 21.97 5.50 16.26
C PRO A 258 23.26 6.29 16.52
N VAL A 259 23.90 6.78 15.46
CA VAL A 259 25.12 7.59 15.57
C VAL A 259 24.87 8.94 16.27
N LEU A 260 23.69 9.54 16.06
CA LEU A 260 23.26 10.77 16.73
C LEU A 260 22.74 10.49 18.14
N LEU A 261 22.08 9.35 18.37
CA LEU A 261 21.70 8.91 19.71
C LEU A 261 22.92 8.69 20.61
N ARG A 262 23.99 8.11 20.06
CA ARG A 262 25.24 7.89 20.78
C ARG A 262 25.82 9.19 21.31
N LEU A 263 25.77 10.28 20.53
CA LEU A 263 26.22 11.60 21.00
C LEU A 263 25.42 12.11 22.21
N LEU A 264 24.16 11.70 22.34
CA LEU A 264 23.27 12.12 23.42
C LEU A 264 23.41 11.23 24.67
N GLU A 265 24.24 10.18 24.63
CA GLU A 265 24.44 9.27 25.77
C GLU A 265 25.04 9.99 27.00
N PRO A 266 24.49 9.77 28.21
CA PRO A 266 24.96 10.49 29.40
C PRO A 266 26.38 10.14 29.85
N SER A 267 26.88 8.99 29.41
CA SER A 267 28.18 8.42 29.74
C SER A 267 29.35 9.10 29.02
N LEU A 268 29.09 9.83 27.94
CA LEU A 268 30.13 10.53 27.20
C LEU A 268 30.51 11.84 27.91
N ASP A 269 31.81 12.06 28.06
CA ASP A 269 32.35 13.35 28.45
C ASP A 269 32.44 14.30 27.24
N SER A 270 32.71 15.59 27.49
CA SER A 270 32.77 16.60 26.44
C SER A 270 33.85 16.33 25.38
N ALA A 271 34.95 15.66 25.75
CA ALA A 271 36.02 15.35 24.83
C ALA A 271 35.63 14.19 23.88
N ALA A 272 34.96 13.17 24.42
CA ALA A 272 34.41 12.08 23.65
C ALA A 272 33.30 12.55 22.71
N VAL A 273 32.40 13.43 23.18
CA VAL A 273 31.39 14.08 22.32
C VAL A 273 32.04 14.83 21.16
N ALA A 274 33.09 15.63 21.41
CA ALA A 274 33.80 16.36 20.36
C ALA A 274 34.44 15.41 19.33
N ALA A 275 35.04 14.31 19.80
CA ALA A 275 35.67 13.31 18.94
C ALA A 275 34.66 12.56 18.05
N GLU A 276 33.49 12.21 18.60
CA GLU A 276 32.41 11.58 17.83
C GLU A 276 31.76 12.57 16.85
N TRP A 277 31.53 13.82 17.27
CA TRP A 277 30.99 14.88 16.39
C TRP A 277 31.88 15.13 15.17
N ALA A 278 33.20 15.17 15.37
CA ALA A 278 34.17 15.40 14.29
C ALA A 278 34.12 14.32 13.19
N ARG A 279 33.60 13.11 13.49
CA ARG A 279 33.44 12.04 12.51
C ARG A 279 32.18 12.20 11.66
N LEU A 280 31.15 12.87 12.18
CA LEU A 280 29.86 13.03 11.50
C LEU A 280 29.88 14.08 10.39
N ASP A 281 30.74 15.10 10.51
CA ASP A 281 30.91 16.17 9.51
C ASP A 281 29.59 16.88 9.13
N LEU A 282 28.66 17.01 10.08
CA LEU A 282 27.38 17.68 9.85
C LEU A 282 27.57 19.18 9.70
N ALA A 283 27.02 19.73 8.62
CA ALA A 283 26.97 21.16 8.37
C ALA A 283 25.79 21.82 9.12
N PRO A 284 25.76 23.16 9.24
CA PRO A 284 24.64 23.88 9.83
C PRO A 284 23.27 23.50 9.26
N GLU A 285 23.17 23.35 7.94
CA GLU A 285 21.98 22.94 7.22
C GLU A 285 21.52 21.52 7.61
N ASP A 286 22.47 20.60 7.84
CA ASP A 286 22.17 19.25 8.32
C ASP A 286 21.53 19.30 9.70
N ILE A 287 22.05 20.14 10.59
CA ILE A 287 21.52 20.31 11.95
C ILE A 287 20.09 20.87 11.90
N ALA A 288 19.82 21.88 11.06
CA ALA A 288 18.50 22.46 10.91
C ALA A 288 17.48 21.42 10.40
N ALA A 289 17.92 20.55 9.49
CA ALA A 289 17.14 19.45 8.97
C ALA A 289 17.00 18.25 9.93
N LEU A 290 17.55 18.25 11.15
CA LEU A 290 17.33 17.14 12.10
C LEU A 290 15.97 17.20 12.81
N LEU A 291 15.50 16.06 13.32
CA LEU A 291 14.29 15.99 14.13
C LEU A 291 14.37 16.94 15.34
N LEU A 292 13.20 17.45 15.75
CA LEU A 292 13.08 18.38 16.87
C LEU A 292 13.78 17.87 18.15
N ALA A 293 13.50 16.63 18.55
CA ALA A 293 14.08 16.04 19.75
C ALA A 293 15.62 15.96 19.67
N THR A 294 16.16 15.65 18.49
CA THR A 294 17.61 15.62 18.25
C THR A 294 18.20 17.02 18.38
N ARG A 295 17.56 18.04 17.78
CA ARG A 295 18.01 19.44 17.86
C ARG A 295 18.00 19.97 19.30
N VAL A 296 16.96 19.66 20.09
CA VAL A 296 16.91 19.97 21.53
C VAL A 296 18.08 19.31 22.28
N GLY A 297 18.37 18.04 21.95
CA GLY A 297 19.52 17.31 22.46
C GLY A 297 20.84 18.03 22.20
N LEU A 298 21.08 18.38 20.93
CA LEU A 298 22.32 19.03 20.49
C LEU A 298 22.49 20.44 21.08
N ALA A 299 21.41 21.23 21.19
CA ALA A 299 21.48 22.59 21.72
C ALA A 299 22.07 22.65 23.14
N GLY A 300 21.79 21.64 23.98
CA GLY A 300 22.27 21.54 25.35
C GLY A 300 23.52 20.68 25.55
N LEU A 301 24.13 20.15 24.48
CA LEU A 301 25.19 19.14 24.60
C LEU A 301 26.58 19.77 24.72
N ASP A 302 27.21 19.63 25.89
CA ASP A 302 28.60 20.04 26.11
C ASP A 302 29.58 19.19 25.27
N GLY A 303 30.62 19.84 24.73
CA GLY A 303 31.57 19.20 23.81
C GLY A 303 31.29 19.45 22.33
N LEU A 304 30.11 19.96 21.98
CA LEU A 304 29.83 20.39 20.60
C LEU A 304 30.46 21.75 20.26
N PRO A 305 30.88 21.96 19.00
CA PRO A 305 31.26 23.28 18.50
C PRO A 305 30.17 24.31 18.79
N ALA A 306 30.57 25.54 19.16
CA ALA A 306 29.62 26.61 19.50
C ALA A 306 28.65 26.89 18.35
N VAL A 307 29.13 26.84 17.11
CA VAL A 307 28.31 27.02 15.90
C VAL A 307 27.21 25.95 15.80
N ALA A 308 27.51 24.67 16.11
CA ALA A 308 26.52 23.60 16.05
C ALA A 308 25.38 23.81 17.07
N ARG A 309 25.74 24.20 18.30
CA ARG A 309 24.77 24.51 19.36
C ARG A 309 23.93 25.74 19.05
N ASP A 310 24.56 26.77 18.48
CA ASP A 310 23.91 28.01 18.07
C ASP A 310 22.91 27.75 16.94
N VAL A 311 23.28 26.99 15.91
CA VAL A 311 22.37 26.58 14.82
C VAL A 311 21.20 25.76 15.35
N ALA A 312 21.46 24.76 16.20
CA ALA A 312 20.40 23.99 16.83
C ALA A 312 19.44 24.91 17.59
N SER A 313 19.97 25.79 18.45
CA SER A 313 19.16 26.72 19.26
C SER A 313 18.34 27.70 18.41
N ARG A 314 18.92 28.27 17.35
CA ARG A 314 18.21 29.19 16.45
C ARG A 314 17.12 28.50 15.65
N SER A 315 17.37 27.28 15.15
CA SER A 315 16.33 26.51 14.44
C SER A 315 15.14 26.19 15.34
N LEU A 316 15.40 25.87 16.62
CA LEU A 316 14.35 25.65 17.61
C LEU A 316 13.53 26.91 17.88
N LEU A 317 14.21 28.07 17.97
CA LEU A 317 13.54 29.36 18.12
C LEU A 317 12.69 29.71 16.89
N ALA A 318 13.19 29.44 15.68
CA ALA A 318 12.46 29.69 14.44
C ALA A 318 11.15 28.89 14.39
N ASP A 319 11.21 27.59 14.72
CA ASP A 319 10.02 26.75 14.83
C ASP A 319 9.04 27.29 15.86
N ALA A 320 9.54 27.76 17.01
CA ALA A 320 8.72 28.29 18.08
C ALA A 320 8.01 29.61 17.73
N VAL A 321 8.64 30.43 16.90
CA VAL A 321 8.03 31.65 16.36
C VAL A 321 6.98 31.31 15.30
N ALA A 322 7.22 30.28 14.48
CA ALA A 322 6.30 29.85 13.42
C ALA A 322 5.07 29.11 13.97
N ASP A 323 5.22 28.28 15.00
CA ASP A 323 4.12 27.57 15.69
C ASP A 323 4.20 27.75 17.22
N PRO A 324 3.69 28.89 17.75
CA PRO A 324 3.71 29.17 19.18
C PRO A 324 2.86 28.19 20.01
N ALA A 325 1.82 27.58 19.41
CA ALA A 325 0.88 26.69 20.10
C ALA A 325 1.43 25.27 20.23
N GLY A 326 2.20 24.79 19.25
CA GLY A 326 2.90 23.50 19.31
C GLY A 326 4.03 23.43 20.34
N CYS A 327 4.59 24.60 20.71
CA CYS A 327 5.69 24.72 21.68
C CYS A 327 5.38 24.23 23.09
N GLY A 328 4.14 24.32 23.56
CA GLY A 328 3.78 23.88 24.91
C GLY A 328 3.53 22.36 25.03
N ALA A 329 3.07 21.72 23.95
CA ALA A 329 2.56 20.35 23.98
C ALA A 329 3.56 19.29 23.44
N ARG A 330 4.43 19.64 22.49
CA ARG A 330 5.42 18.72 21.90
C ARG A 330 6.81 18.78 22.54
N TRP A 331 7.11 19.87 23.25
CA TRP A 331 8.45 20.15 23.74
C TRP A 331 8.53 19.77 25.21
N ASP A 332 8.59 18.47 25.50
CA ASP A 332 9.06 18.05 26.81
C ASP A 332 10.54 18.44 26.89
N TRP A 333 10.87 19.51 27.61
CA TRP A 333 12.24 19.99 27.84
C TRP A 333 13.12 18.97 28.60
N ARG A 334 12.63 17.75 28.79
CA ARG A 334 13.40 16.60 29.21
C ARG A 334 14.15 16.06 28.00
N LEU A 335 15.47 16.14 28.06
CA LEU A 335 16.32 15.39 27.16
C LEU A 335 15.90 13.92 27.17
N PRO A 336 16.02 13.16 26.06
CA PRO A 336 15.71 11.72 26.00
C PRO A 336 16.39 10.90 27.11
N THR A 337 17.41 11.48 27.74
CA THR A 337 18.26 10.90 28.77
C THR A 337 18.00 11.42 30.19
N GLY A 338 16.94 12.18 30.42
CA GLY A 338 16.51 12.60 31.78
C GLY A 338 17.27 13.79 32.37
N ARG A 339 18.17 14.46 31.62
CA ARG A 339 18.74 15.75 32.06
C ARG A 339 17.70 16.86 31.90
N ARG A 340 17.53 17.67 32.95
CA ARG A 340 16.83 18.98 32.89
C ARG A 340 17.84 20.06 32.53
N TRP A 341 17.41 21.01 31.70
CA TRP A 341 18.07 22.32 31.60
C TRP A 341 18.21 22.93 33.00
N ARG A 342 19.45 23.13 33.48
CA ARG A 342 19.71 24.01 34.62
C ARG A 342 19.88 25.42 34.07
N SER A 343 18.90 26.30 34.31
CA SER A 343 19.12 27.74 34.14
C SER A 343 20.20 28.18 35.14
N SER A 344 21.22 28.88 34.64
CA SER A 344 22.30 29.44 35.47
C SER A 344 21.87 30.65 36.31
N SER A 345 20.60 31.07 36.25
CA SER A 345 20.02 32.07 37.14
C SER A 345 19.26 31.42 38.29
N GLY A 346 19.93 31.25 39.42
CA GLY A 346 19.29 30.86 40.67
C GLY A 346 18.49 32.01 41.28
N ARG A 347 17.16 31.99 41.13
CA ARG A 347 16.15 32.19 42.19
C ARG A 347 14.75 32.31 41.59
N TRP A 348 13.85 31.46 42.06
CA TRP A 348 12.41 31.71 42.03
C TRP A 348 11.99 32.08 43.45
N THR A 349 11.40 33.25 43.63
CA THR A 349 10.52 33.55 44.76
C THR A 349 9.10 33.64 44.23
N LEU A 350 8.19 33.07 45.02
CA LEU A 350 6.77 32.75 44.79
C LEU A 350 6.02 33.64 43.79
#